data_AF-A0A7Y5T7K7-F1
#
_entry.id   AF-A0A7Y5T7K7-F1
#
_cell.length_a   1.000
_cell.length_b   1.000
_cell.length_c   1.000
_cell.angle_alpha   90.00
_cell.angle_beta   90.00
_cell.angle_gamma   90.00
#
_symmetry.space_group_name_H-M   'P 1'
#
loop_
_entity.id
_entity.type
_entity.pdbx_description
1 polymer ?
#
loop_
_entity_poly.entity_id
_entity_poly.type
_entity_poly.pdbx_seq_one_letter_code
_entity_poly.pdbx_strand_id
1 'polypeptide(L)'
;MTRRARIRRVAHREPPRLGDSPRGMRWAAKNGYRWADVNCLLSREGVPHAAHGAPFGLAQQGFLPDGDARRVRDLRADELFELRSPDGYRVPSIYRVFRAAAKYGVNVELEPKDDHRFTKPETWHNIAFFAEAAWGDDWAKHVQVKCLTNLSGGLTYARRVL
;
A
#
# COMPACT_ATOMS: atom_id res chain seq x y z
N MET A 1 -37.32 -6.28 -5.49
CA MET A 1 -36.31 -5.22 -5.62
C MET A 1 -34.91 -5.82 -5.46
N THR A 2 -34.21 -6.11 -6.56
CA THR A 2 -32.82 -6.57 -6.52
C THR A 2 -31.90 -5.37 -6.30
N ARG A 3 -31.25 -5.30 -5.13
CA ARG A 3 -30.15 -4.35 -4.89
C ARG A 3 -29.06 -4.64 -5.93
N ARG A 4 -28.97 -3.83 -6.98
CA ARG A 4 -27.78 -3.82 -7.84
C ARG A 4 -26.57 -3.57 -6.93
N ALA A 5 -25.66 -4.53 -6.85
CA ALA A 5 -24.39 -4.33 -6.17
C ALA A 5 -23.76 -3.06 -6.76
N ARG A 6 -23.59 -2.02 -5.93
CA ARG A 6 -22.92 -0.79 -6.38
C ARG A 6 -21.50 -1.18 -6.74
N ILE A 7 -21.17 -1.12 -8.03
CA ILE A 7 -19.79 -1.30 -8.51
C ILE A 7 -18.96 -0.21 -7.85
N ARG A 8 -18.05 -0.61 -6.97
CA ARG A 8 -17.14 0.29 -6.27
C ARG A 8 -16.10 0.81 -7.27
N ARG A 9 -15.99 2.13 -7.40
CA ARG A 9 -14.92 2.75 -8.18
C ARG A 9 -13.66 2.86 -7.32
N VAL A 10 -12.58 2.25 -7.79
CA VAL A 10 -11.27 2.26 -7.14
C VAL A 10 -10.29 3.02 -8.02
N ALA A 11 -9.58 4.00 -7.45
CA ALA A 11 -8.49 4.66 -8.14
C ALA A 11 -7.31 3.69 -8.23
N HIS A 12 -7.04 3.16 -9.42
CA HIS A 12 -5.94 2.26 -9.66
C HIS A 12 -4.76 3.04 -10.26
N ARG A 13 -3.90 3.58 -9.39
CA ARG A 13 -2.58 4.13 -9.75
C ARG A 13 -2.56 5.21 -10.85
N GLU A 14 -3.67 5.91 -11.07
CA GLU A 14 -3.70 7.03 -12.00
C GLU A 14 -3.45 8.37 -11.26
N PRO A 15 -2.61 9.26 -11.81
CA PRO A 15 -1.63 9.03 -12.87
C PRO A 15 -0.46 8.12 -12.41
N PRO A 16 0.27 7.50 -13.36
CA PRO A 16 1.38 6.59 -13.06
C PRO A 16 2.37 7.22 -12.06
N ARG A 17 2.85 6.42 -11.10
CA ARG A 17 3.73 6.79 -9.96
C ARG A 17 3.06 7.49 -8.78
N LEU A 18 1.79 7.92 -8.87
CA LEU A 18 1.12 8.55 -7.73
C LEU A 18 0.34 7.59 -6.84
N GLY A 19 -0.14 6.45 -7.34
CA GLY A 19 -1.08 5.56 -6.64
C GLY A 19 -0.68 5.19 -5.21
N ASP A 20 0.58 4.78 -5.02
CA ASP A 20 1.11 4.34 -3.73
C ASP A 20 1.65 5.50 -2.89
N SER A 21 1.10 6.73 -3.04
CA SER A 21 1.65 7.91 -2.40
C SER A 21 0.59 8.83 -1.79
N PRO A 22 0.97 9.72 -0.85
CA PRO A 22 0.10 10.78 -0.35
C PRO A 22 -0.50 11.68 -1.45
N ARG A 23 0.25 11.89 -2.55
CA ARG A 23 -0.23 12.68 -3.69
C ARG A 23 -1.27 11.91 -4.50
N GLY A 24 -1.15 10.59 -4.59
CA GLY A 24 -2.19 9.71 -5.16
C GLY A 24 -3.49 9.78 -4.38
N MET A 25 -3.42 9.73 -3.05
CA MET A 25 -4.61 9.86 -2.20
C MET A 25 -5.32 11.21 -2.42
N ARG A 26 -4.55 12.31 -2.50
CA ARG A 26 -5.10 13.63 -2.83
C ARG A 26 -5.75 13.65 -4.22
N TRP A 27 -5.10 13.04 -5.22
CA TRP A 27 -5.64 12.96 -6.57
C TRP A 27 -6.93 12.14 -6.61
N ALA A 28 -6.97 10.99 -5.95
CA ALA A 28 -8.15 10.13 -5.86
C ALA A 28 -9.34 10.90 -5.28
N ALA A 29 -9.12 11.62 -4.17
CA ALA A 29 -10.14 12.47 -3.56
C ALA A 29 -10.61 13.57 -4.52
N LYS A 30 -9.69 14.29 -5.18
CA LYS A 30 -10.02 15.35 -6.14
C LYS A 30 -10.88 14.85 -7.31
N ASN A 31 -10.76 13.57 -7.68
CA ASN A 31 -11.50 12.96 -8.77
C ASN A 31 -12.73 12.14 -8.30
N GLY A 32 -13.13 12.29 -7.03
CA GLY A 32 -14.35 11.68 -6.49
C GLY A 32 -14.26 10.18 -6.21
N TYR A 33 -13.05 9.62 -6.19
CA TYR A 33 -12.85 8.23 -5.77
C TYR A 33 -12.98 8.13 -4.25
N ARG A 34 -13.70 7.09 -3.80
CA ARG A 34 -13.81 6.75 -2.37
C ARG A 34 -12.80 5.70 -1.92
N TRP A 35 -12.19 5.00 -2.86
CA TRP A 35 -11.21 3.94 -2.60
C TRP A 35 -10.02 4.10 -3.53
N ALA A 36 -8.84 3.81 -3.02
CA ALA A 36 -7.60 3.75 -3.78
C ALA A 36 -6.88 2.42 -3.56
N ASP A 37 -6.31 1.88 -4.62
CA ASP A 37 -5.49 0.68 -4.59
C ASP A 37 -4.06 1.03 -4.17
N VAL A 38 -3.54 0.35 -3.16
CA VAL A 38 -2.21 0.60 -2.58
C VAL A 38 -1.44 -0.70 -2.47
N ASN A 39 -0.31 -0.78 -3.15
CA ASN A 39 0.60 -1.92 -3.10
C ASN A 39 1.43 -1.87 -1.81
N CYS A 40 1.53 -3.01 -1.13
CA CYS A 40 2.29 -3.15 0.10
C CYS A 40 3.44 -4.12 -0.09
N LEU A 41 4.66 -3.62 0.12
CA LEU A 41 5.90 -4.39 0.17
C LEU A 41 6.53 -4.22 1.55
N LEU A 42 7.39 -5.15 1.94
CA LEU A 42 8.05 -5.14 3.24
C LEU A 42 9.55 -4.86 3.06
N SER A 43 10.11 -3.95 3.86
CA SER A 43 11.57 -3.74 3.96
C SER A 43 12.28 -5.02 4.43
N ARG A 44 13.59 -5.01 4.49
CA ARG A 44 14.38 -6.12 5.04
C ARG A 44 13.96 -6.51 6.46
N GLU A 45 13.69 -5.54 7.32
CA GLU A 45 13.24 -5.74 8.70
C GLU A 45 11.73 -6.02 8.83
N GLY A 46 10.99 -6.01 7.71
CA GLY A 46 9.54 -6.26 7.73
C GLY A 46 8.70 -5.01 7.93
N VAL A 47 9.24 -3.81 7.72
CA VAL A 47 8.47 -2.56 7.81
C VAL A 47 7.63 -2.40 6.53
N PRO A 48 6.31 -2.14 6.63
CA PRO A 48 5.45 -1.91 5.46
C PRO A 48 5.72 -0.60 4.71
N HIS A 49 6.00 -0.70 3.41
CA HIS A 49 6.16 0.42 2.47
C HIS A 49 5.17 0.32 1.32
N ALA A 50 4.74 1.49 0.83
CA ALA A 50 3.88 1.56 -0.33
C ALA A 50 4.73 1.68 -1.60
N ALA A 51 4.76 0.62 -2.40
CA ALA A 51 5.50 0.58 -3.65
C ALA A 51 5.02 -0.59 -4.50
N HIS A 52 5.15 -0.47 -5.82
CA HIS A 52 4.86 -1.57 -6.72
C HIS A 52 6.01 -2.58 -6.77
N GLY A 53 5.66 -3.88 -6.80
CA GLY A 53 6.62 -4.98 -6.99
C GLY A 53 7.00 -5.17 -8.46
N ALA A 54 7.50 -6.37 -8.80
CA ALA A 54 7.79 -6.72 -10.19
C ALA A 54 6.54 -6.58 -11.09
N PRO A 55 6.70 -6.23 -12.39
CA PRO A 55 7.98 -5.94 -13.06
C PRO A 55 8.56 -4.56 -12.69
N PHE A 56 7.73 -3.64 -12.20
CA PHE A 56 8.07 -2.25 -11.90
C PHE A 56 8.80 -2.06 -10.57
N GLY A 57 9.95 -2.72 -10.41
CA GLY A 57 10.80 -2.59 -9.22
C GLY A 57 11.32 -1.16 -8.98
N LEU A 58 12.05 -0.95 -7.89
CA LEU A 58 12.54 0.36 -7.46
C LEU A 58 13.34 1.10 -8.56
N ALA A 59 14.18 0.38 -9.33
CA ALA A 59 14.92 0.94 -10.47
C ALA A 59 13.98 1.45 -11.59
N GLN A 60 12.96 0.67 -12.00
CA GLN A 60 11.99 1.11 -13.02
C GLN A 60 11.12 2.28 -12.57
N GLN A 61 10.98 2.48 -11.26
CA GLN A 61 10.33 3.65 -10.65
C GLN A 61 11.30 4.84 -10.47
N GLY A 62 12.58 4.68 -10.82
CA GLY A 62 13.63 5.70 -10.74
C GLY A 62 14.23 5.90 -9.35
N PHE A 63 13.92 5.04 -8.37
CA PHE A 63 14.46 5.15 -7.00
C PHE A 63 15.88 4.58 -6.86
N LEU A 64 16.28 3.69 -7.78
CA LEU A 64 17.61 3.11 -7.85
C LEU A 64 18.20 3.32 -9.25
N PRO A 65 19.53 3.28 -9.41
CA PRO A 65 20.16 3.33 -10.72
C PRO A 65 19.66 2.21 -11.66
N ASP A 66 19.69 2.48 -12.96
CA ASP A 66 19.38 1.48 -13.97
C ASP A 66 20.29 0.25 -13.82
N GLY A 67 19.70 -0.95 -13.88
CA GLY A 67 20.40 -2.22 -13.67
C GLY A 67 20.54 -2.65 -12.21
N ASP A 68 20.19 -1.80 -11.24
CA ASP A 68 20.13 -2.22 -9.83
C ASP A 68 18.93 -3.13 -9.59
N ALA A 69 19.21 -4.40 -9.25
CA ALA A 69 18.20 -5.43 -9.05
C ALA A 69 17.64 -5.49 -7.62
N ARG A 70 18.10 -4.63 -6.70
CA ARG A 70 17.62 -4.61 -5.33
C ARG A 70 16.13 -4.29 -5.28
N ARG A 71 15.42 -5.05 -4.46
CA ARG A 71 13.99 -4.92 -4.18
C ARG A 71 13.79 -4.26 -2.82
N VAL A 72 12.54 -3.87 -2.54
CA VAL A 72 12.17 -3.32 -1.22
C VAL A 72 12.62 -4.22 -0.06
N ARG A 73 12.45 -5.54 -0.20
CA ARG A 73 12.86 -6.53 0.82
C ARG A 73 14.37 -6.67 1.04
N ASP A 74 15.18 -6.15 0.12
CA ASP A 74 16.65 -6.22 0.21
C ASP A 74 17.23 -4.99 0.94
N LEU A 75 16.43 -3.94 1.10
CA LEU A 75 16.82 -2.66 1.69
C LEU A 75 16.25 -2.50 3.09
N ARG A 76 17.02 -1.84 3.96
CA ARG A 76 16.53 -1.44 5.28
C ARG A 76 15.43 -0.36 5.16
N ALA A 77 14.61 -0.24 6.19
CA ALA A 77 13.59 0.80 6.25
C ALA A 77 14.17 2.23 6.15
N ASP A 78 15.28 2.52 6.84
CA ASP A 78 15.97 3.81 6.78
C ASP A 78 16.53 4.10 5.38
N GLU A 79 17.11 3.09 4.72
CA GLU A 79 17.59 3.21 3.33
C GLU A 79 16.45 3.53 2.37
N LEU A 80 15.30 2.85 2.50
CA LEU A 80 14.12 3.10 1.68
C LEU A 80 13.58 4.51 1.84
N PHE A 81 13.61 5.06 3.06
CA PHE A 81 13.15 6.42 3.30
C PHE A 81 14.03 7.46 2.62
N GLU A 82 15.33 7.20 2.48
CA GLU A 82 16.27 8.10 1.80
C GLU A 82 16.25 7.99 0.28
N LEU A 83 15.71 6.91 -0.29
CA LEU A 83 15.56 6.81 -1.74
C LEU A 83 14.66 7.93 -2.29
N ARG A 84 15.14 8.53 -3.37
CA ARG A 84 14.42 9.58 -4.10
C ARG A 84 14.41 9.27 -5.59
N SER A 85 13.23 9.40 -6.21
CA SER A 85 13.12 9.42 -7.66
C SER A 85 13.62 10.76 -8.22
N PRO A 86 13.91 10.87 -9.53
CA PRO A 86 14.41 12.12 -10.14
C PRO A 86 13.47 13.32 -9.99
N ASP A 87 12.17 13.07 -9.89
CA ASP A 87 11.11 14.06 -9.63
C ASP A 87 10.90 14.34 -8.13
N GLY A 88 11.79 13.84 -7.26
CA GLY A 88 11.87 14.20 -5.85
C GLY A 88 10.96 13.41 -4.91
N TYR A 89 10.23 12.41 -5.41
CA TYR A 89 9.41 11.55 -4.56
C TYR A 89 10.28 10.63 -3.71
N ARG A 90 9.78 10.30 -2.53
CA ARG A 90 10.35 9.26 -1.67
C ARG A 90 9.45 8.04 -1.69
N VAL A 91 10.01 6.86 -1.48
CA VAL A 91 9.22 5.65 -1.21
C VAL A 91 8.50 5.86 0.15
N PRO A 92 7.16 5.97 0.18
CA PRO A 92 6.46 6.24 1.43
C PRO A 92 6.29 4.96 2.24
N SER A 93 6.23 5.10 3.57
CA SER A 93 5.69 4.03 4.41
C SER A 93 4.19 3.90 4.21
N ILE A 94 3.64 2.71 4.49
CA ILE A 94 2.18 2.50 4.54
C ILE A 94 1.52 3.48 5.53
N TYR A 95 2.15 3.75 6.68
CA TYR A 95 1.67 4.75 7.63
C TYR A 95 1.43 6.13 7.00
N ARG A 96 2.38 6.63 6.20
CA ARG A 96 2.22 7.93 5.52
C ARG A 96 1.09 7.91 4.50
N VAL A 97 0.90 6.79 3.80
CA VAL A 97 -0.21 6.65 2.84
C VAL A 97 -1.55 6.59 3.56
N PHE A 98 -1.67 5.82 4.65
CA PHE A 98 -2.88 5.77 5.48
C PHE A 98 -3.25 7.13 6.07
N ARG A 99 -2.27 7.86 6.64
CA ARG A 99 -2.51 9.23 7.15
C ARG A 99 -3.01 10.17 6.06
N ALA A 100 -2.47 10.06 4.84
CA ALA A 100 -2.94 10.84 3.72
C ALA A 100 -4.35 10.43 3.27
N ALA A 101 -4.62 9.14 3.19
CA ALA A 101 -5.92 8.58 2.83
C ALA A 101 -7.01 9.05 3.81
N ALA A 102 -6.74 8.94 5.12
CA ALA A 102 -7.60 9.48 6.18
C ALA A 102 -7.84 10.99 6.03
N LYS A 103 -6.76 11.77 5.85
CA LYS A 103 -6.84 13.22 5.65
C LYS A 103 -7.72 13.61 4.46
N TYR A 104 -7.71 12.82 3.40
CA TYR A 104 -8.45 13.13 2.15
C TYR A 104 -9.79 12.39 2.02
N GLY A 105 -10.21 11.63 3.04
CA GLY A 105 -11.48 10.88 3.02
C GLY A 105 -11.49 9.75 1.99
N VAL A 106 -10.33 9.15 1.72
CA VAL A 106 -10.18 8.02 0.80
C VAL A 106 -9.90 6.76 1.61
N ASN A 107 -10.63 5.69 1.31
CA ASN A 107 -10.39 4.37 1.87
C ASN A 107 -9.32 3.64 1.06
N VAL A 108 -8.66 2.65 1.65
CA VAL A 108 -7.55 1.93 1.05
C VAL A 108 -7.89 0.48 0.78
N GLU A 109 -7.64 0.07 -0.45
CA GLU A 109 -7.55 -1.32 -0.85
C GLU A 109 -6.08 -1.72 -0.85
N LEU A 110 -5.64 -2.39 0.21
CA LEU A 110 -4.25 -2.75 0.43
C LEU A 110 -3.93 -4.07 -0.27
N GLU A 111 -3.00 -4.05 -1.22
CA GLU A 111 -2.55 -5.22 -1.96
C GLU A 111 -1.19 -5.70 -1.43
N PRO A 112 -1.15 -6.72 -0.54
CA PRO A 112 0.11 -7.36 -0.16
C PRO A 112 0.75 -8.00 -1.38
N LYS A 113 1.99 -7.64 -1.67
CA LYS A 113 2.76 -8.26 -2.75
C LYS A 113 3.42 -9.55 -2.29
N ASP A 114 3.92 -10.32 -3.25
CA ASP A 114 4.47 -11.66 -3.06
C ASP A 114 5.70 -11.66 -2.12
N ASP A 115 5.40 -11.77 -0.82
CA ASP A 115 6.35 -11.91 0.28
C ASP A 115 5.77 -12.87 1.32
N HIS A 116 6.48 -13.97 1.57
CA HIS A 116 6.03 -15.01 2.51
C HIS A 116 5.74 -14.47 3.92
N ARG A 117 6.31 -13.32 4.31
CA ARG A 117 6.05 -12.72 5.63
C ARG A 117 4.61 -12.23 5.79
N PHE A 118 3.86 -12.01 4.72
CA PHE A 118 2.41 -11.75 4.79
C PHE A 118 1.59 -12.98 5.25
N THR A 119 2.21 -14.15 5.41
CA THR A 119 1.57 -15.30 6.08
C THR A 119 1.65 -15.23 7.60
N LYS A 120 2.43 -14.29 8.16
CA LYS A 120 2.70 -14.19 9.58
C LYS A 120 1.82 -13.13 10.27
N PRO A 121 1.19 -13.42 11.44
CA PRO A 121 0.31 -12.48 12.13
C PRO A 121 0.96 -11.13 12.49
N GLU A 122 2.23 -11.14 12.88
CA GLU A 122 2.96 -9.93 13.28
C GLU A 122 3.05 -8.87 12.17
N THR A 123 3.12 -9.31 10.91
CA THR A 123 3.09 -8.41 9.74
C THR A 123 1.77 -7.64 9.69
N TRP A 124 0.66 -8.33 9.99
CA TRP A 124 -0.67 -7.73 9.99
C TRP A 124 -0.90 -6.84 11.20
N HIS A 125 -0.34 -7.16 12.37
CA HIS A 125 -0.42 -6.27 13.54
C HIS A 125 0.24 -4.91 13.27
N ASN A 126 1.39 -4.87 12.58
CA ASN A 126 2.03 -3.61 12.21
C ASN A 126 1.17 -2.78 11.24
N ILE A 127 0.51 -3.43 10.29
CA ILE A 127 -0.39 -2.76 9.34
C ILE A 127 -1.64 -2.23 10.05
N ALA A 128 -2.26 -3.04 10.92
CA ALA A 128 -3.40 -2.63 11.73
C ALA A 128 -3.06 -1.45 12.63
N PHE A 129 -1.91 -1.50 13.32
CA PHE A 129 -1.40 -0.38 14.13
C PHE A 129 -1.27 0.92 13.32
N PHE A 130 -0.75 0.84 12.09
CA PHE A 130 -0.67 2.03 11.22
C PHE A 130 -2.04 2.52 10.75
N ALA A 131 -2.99 1.63 10.52
CA ALA A 131 -4.36 2.00 10.13
C ALA A 131 -5.10 2.66 11.29
N GLU A 132 -5.02 2.08 12.49
CA GLU A 132 -5.57 2.64 13.73
C GLU A 132 -4.98 4.02 14.02
N ALA A 133 -3.66 4.21 13.86
CA ALA A 133 -3.03 5.52 14.01
C ALA A 133 -3.50 6.57 12.96
N ALA A 134 -4.17 6.15 11.88
CA ALA A 134 -4.72 7.03 10.85
C ALA A 134 -6.22 7.30 11.01
N TRP A 135 -7.01 6.29 11.40
CA TRP A 135 -8.48 6.35 11.43
C TRP A 135 -9.10 6.12 12.83
N GLY A 136 -8.30 5.81 13.85
CA GLY A 136 -8.77 5.43 15.18
C GLY A 136 -9.47 4.07 15.18
N ASP A 137 -10.34 3.84 16.16
CA ASP A 137 -11.03 2.57 16.41
C ASP A 137 -11.84 2.03 15.21
N ASP A 138 -12.25 2.93 14.31
CA ASP A 138 -13.05 2.60 13.13
C ASP A 138 -12.23 2.21 11.88
N TRP A 139 -10.90 2.07 12.00
CA TRP A 139 -10.00 1.87 10.88
C TRP A 139 -10.37 0.68 9.96
N ALA A 140 -10.96 -0.38 10.51
CA ALA A 140 -11.37 -1.56 9.73
C ALA A 140 -12.44 -1.26 8.67
N LYS A 141 -13.18 -0.16 8.80
CA LYS A 141 -14.13 0.33 7.77
C LYS A 141 -13.43 0.98 6.58
N HIS A 142 -12.17 1.38 6.75
CA HIS A 142 -11.41 2.20 5.82
C HIS A 142 -10.31 1.43 5.08
N VAL A 143 -9.88 0.28 5.60
CA VAL A 143 -8.85 -0.55 4.97
C VAL A 143 -9.43 -1.91 4.62
N GLN A 144 -9.22 -2.36 3.39
CA GLN A 144 -9.54 -3.72 2.94
C GLN A 144 -8.33 -4.35 2.29
N VAL A 145 -8.05 -5.61 2.63
CA VAL A 145 -6.98 -6.36 1.96
C VAL A 145 -7.50 -6.96 0.67
N LYS A 146 -6.87 -6.55 -0.43
CA LYS A 146 -7.10 -7.09 -1.76
C LYS A 146 -6.36 -8.41 -1.90
N CYS A 147 -7.10 -9.46 -2.18
CA CYS A 147 -6.55 -10.78 -2.34
C CYS A 147 -6.38 -11.06 -3.83
N LEU A 148 -5.14 -11.11 -4.32
CA LEU A 148 -4.82 -11.81 -5.55
C LEU A 148 -4.76 -13.31 -5.26
N THR A 149 -5.25 -14.13 -6.19
CA THR A 149 -5.55 -15.56 -6.09
C THR A 149 -4.42 -16.49 -5.65
N ASN A 150 -3.21 -15.97 -5.41
CA ASN A 150 -1.99 -16.75 -5.23
C ASN A 150 -1.51 -16.77 -3.76
N LEU A 151 -2.18 -16.06 -2.84
CA LEU A 151 -1.81 -15.92 -1.42
C LEU A 151 -2.78 -16.66 -0.47
N SER A 152 -3.15 -17.91 -0.81
CA SER A 152 -4.17 -18.69 -0.11
C SER A 152 -3.93 -18.90 1.40
N GLY A 153 -2.70 -18.78 1.89
CA GLY A 153 -2.37 -18.90 3.33
C GLY A 153 -2.51 -17.61 4.15
N GLY A 154 -2.27 -16.43 3.57
CA GLY A 154 -2.32 -15.14 4.30
C GLY A 154 -3.74 -14.65 4.59
N LEU A 155 -4.72 -15.17 3.85
CA LEU A 155 -6.12 -14.72 3.83
C LEU A 155 -6.88 -15.05 5.12
N THR A 156 -6.58 -16.20 5.74
CA THR A 156 -7.20 -16.61 7.01
C THR A 156 -6.78 -15.69 8.16
N TYR A 157 -5.56 -15.14 8.10
CA TYR A 157 -5.03 -14.26 9.15
C TYR A 157 -5.37 -12.79 8.90
N ALA A 158 -5.30 -12.32 7.65
CA ALA A 158 -5.74 -10.97 7.30
C ALA A 158 -7.21 -10.71 7.70
N ARG A 159 -8.08 -11.74 7.67
CA ARG A 159 -9.48 -11.65 8.13
C ARG A 159 -9.70 -11.79 9.64
N ARG A 160 -8.66 -12.17 10.40
CA ARG A 160 -8.72 -12.29 11.88
C ARG A 160 -8.18 -11.04 12.56
N VAL A 161 -7.29 -10.32 11.89
CA VAL A 161 -6.62 -9.09 12.38
C VAL A 161 -7.26 -7.83 11.80
N LEU A 162 -7.92 -7.94 10.64
CA LEU A 162 -8.77 -6.92 10.01
C LEU A 162 -10.21 -7.42 9.91
#